data_AF-A0A7W7KD41-F1
#
_entry.id   AF-A0A7W7KD41-F1
#
_cell.length_a   1.000
_cell.length_b   1.000
_cell.length_c   1.000
_cell.angle_alpha   90.00
_cell.angle_beta   90.00
_cell.angle_gamma   90.00
#
_symmetry.space_group_name_H-M   'P 1'
#
loop_
_entity.id
_entity.type
_entity.pdbx_description
1 polymer ?
#
loop_
_entity_poly.entity_id
_entity_poly.type
_entity_poly.pdbx_seq_one_letter_code
_entity_poly.pdbx_strand_id
1 'polypeptide(L)'
;MGQAQVDREHIYNTLRREIVDGTIASDQLVTSVEVEDRFSTAAKVAPQIISALAVDGYLRKTKGGYVPEHWSHDEVEEILTQLQMLHEICALHWRGHEGRKAAELEASRLGYEAGGTSDARFLAILEWLRAGMALANSTIVVDLAVLVARPAIFRIIWAMIESAPELRHAMVEVEIALTVSDYLAPRDAVTRFWSIVLARHAGSADRTLEPCGLGGEFEIIEPTLAGKIPAFGRSEYRSEALLPRFKDSHASAQPLPVLSTRSARP
;
A
#
# COMPACT_ATOMS: atom_id res chain seq x y z
N MET A 1 17.13 18.36 -17.01
CA MET A 1 16.44 17.07 -16.75
C MET A 1 14.99 17.23 -16.22
N GLY A 2 14.39 18.42 -16.23
CA GLY A 2 13.06 18.64 -15.61
C GLY A 2 11.84 18.32 -16.47
N GLN A 3 11.85 18.65 -17.78
CA GLN A 3 10.64 18.54 -18.62
C GLN A 3 10.14 17.09 -18.81
N ALA A 4 11.03 16.18 -19.22
CA ALA A 4 10.67 14.80 -19.53
C ALA A 4 10.25 13.95 -18.31
N GLN A 5 10.54 14.41 -17.10
CA GLN A 5 10.09 13.75 -15.86
C GLN A 5 8.67 14.22 -15.50
N VAL A 6 8.41 15.52 -15.63
CA VAL A 6 7.08 16.12 -15.44
C VAL A 6 6.06 15.50 -16.41
N ASP A 7 6.47 15.21 -17.65
CA ASP A 7 5.59 14.57 -18.64
C ASP A 7 5.17 13.14 -18.23
N ARG A 8 6.07 12.34 -17.63
CA ARG A 8 5.76 10.94 -17.24
C ARG A 8 4.80 10.85 -16.08
N GLU A 9 5.03 11.68 -15.07
CA GLU A 9 4.21 11.75 -13.87
C GLU A 9 2.80 12.23 -14.19
N HIS A 10 2.70 13.25 -15.05
CA HIS A 10 1.40 13.74 -15.53
C HIS A 10 0.60 12.64 -16.25
N ILE A 11 1.23 11.89 -17.16
CA ILE A 11 0.56 10.81 -17.90
C ILE A 11 0.14 9.67 -16.97
N TYR A 12 1.03 9.23 -16.07
CA TYR A 12 0.71 8.19 -15.10
C TYR A 12 -0.49 8.58 -14.24
N ASN A 13 -0.49 9.81 -13.69
CA ASN A 13 -1.58 10.28 -12.83
C ASN A 13 -2.89 10.44 -13.60
N THR A 14 -2.82 10.90 -14.86
CA THR A 14 -4.00 11.03 -15.74
C THR A 14 -4.63 9.66 -16.00
N LEU A 15 -3.84 8.69 -16.46
CA LEU A 15 -4.34 7.34 -16.73
C LEU A 15 -4.83 6.65 -15.44
N ARG A 16 -4.12 6.80 -14.33
CA ARG A 16 -4.56 6.28 -13.03
C ARG A 16 -5.94 6.83 -12.65
N ARG A 17 -6.13 8.15 -12.79
CA ARG A 17 -7.41 8.81 -12.50
C ARG A 17 -8.52 8.22 -13.37
N GLU A 18 -8.29 8.12 -14.67
CA GLU A 18 -9.28 7.63 -15.62
C GLU A 18 -9.65 6.15 -15.42
N ILE A 19 -8.71 5.33 -14.93
CA ILE A 19 -9.01 3.96 -14.51
C ILE A 19 -9.90 3.96 -13.26
N VAL A 20 -9.59 4.86 -12.33
CA VAL A 20 -10.27 4.96 -11.02
C VAL A 20 -11.68 5.52 -11.15
N ASP A 21 -11.89 6.54 -11.97
CA ASP A 21 -13.19 7.19 -12.18
C ASP A 21 -14.06 6.47 -13.23
N GLY A 22 -13.54 5.38 -13.82
CA GLY A 22 -14.25 4.58 -14.82
C GLY A 22 -14.26 5.16 -16.23
N THR A 23 -13.57 6.29 -16.49
CA THR A 23 -13.38 6.82 -17.85
C THR A 23 -12.74 5.78 -18.78
N ILE A 24 -11.78 5.00 -18.25
CA ILE A 24 -11.28 3.78 -18.89
C ILE A 24 -12.07 2.60 -18.33
N ALA A 25 -12.93 2.01 -19.16
CA ALA A 25 -13.81 0.91 -18.76
C ALA A 25 -13.02 -0.37 -18.38
N SER A 26 -13.60 -1.22 -17.53
CA SER A 26 -12.94 -2.43 -16.99
C SER A 26 -12.46 -3.43 -18.04
N ASP A 27 -13.12 -3.48 -19.20
CA ASP A 27 -12.80 -4.34 -20.34
C ASP A 27 -12.01 -3.61 -21.44
N GLN A 28 -11.77 -2.31 -21.28
CA GLN A 28 -11.04 -1.51 -22.25
C GLN A 28 -9.55 -1.88 -22.25
N LEU A 29 -9.05 -2.17 -23.44
CA LEU A 29 -7.63 -2.45 -23.65
C LEU A 29 -6.83 -1.15 -23.68
N VAL A 30 -5.88 -1.02 -22.76
CA VAL A 30 -4.90 0.07 -22.71
C VAL A 30 -3.61 -0.40 -23.38
N THR A 31 -3.23 0.26 -24.48
CA THR A 31 -2.05 -0.11 -25.27
C THR A 31 -0.98 0.97 -25.26
N SER A 32 0.29 0.60 -25.44
CA SER A 32 1.38 1.57 -25.53
C SER A 32 1.20 2.53 -26.70
N VAL A 33 0.71 2.04 -27.84
CA VAL A 33 0.47 2.85 -29.04
C VAL A 33 -0.57 3.93 -28.78
N GLU A 34 -1.69 3.58 -28.14
CA GLU A 34 -2.73 4.55 -27.78
C GLU A 34 -2.18 5.64 -26.84
N VAL A 35 -1.40 5.26 -25.83
CA VAL A 35 -0.79 6.22 -24.89
C VAL A 35 0.27 7.08 -25.57
N GLU A 36 1.05 6.52 -26.50
CA GLU A 36 2.02 7.26 -27.32
C GLU A 36 1.33 8.33 -28.16
N ASP A 37 0.29 7.95 -28.90
CA ASP A 37 -0.47 8.84 -29.77
C ASP A 37 -1.18 9.92 -28.96
N ARG A 38 -1.86 9.52 -27.88
CA ARG A 38 -2.67 10.43 -27.05
C ARG A 38 -1.84 11.49 -26.34
N PHE A 39 -0.67 11.13 -25.82
CA PHE A 39 0.18 12.05 -25.05
C PHE A 39 1.41 12.52 -25.83
N SER A 40 1.51 12.17 -27.13
CA SER A 40 2.64 12.50 -28.00
C SER A 40 4.00 12.18 -27.34
N THR A 41 4.11 10.98 -26.75
CA THR A 41 5.33 10.57 -26.03
C THR A 41 6.25 9.70 -26.85
N ALA A 42 7.53 9.65 -26.45
CA ALA A 42 8.48 8.72 -27.04
C ALA A 42 8.08 7.26 -26.79
N ALA A 43 8.28 6.39 -27.78
CA ALA A 43 7.86 4.98 -27.75
C ALA A 43 8.37 4.13 -26.57
N LYS A 44 9.38 4.60 -25.83
CA LYS A 44 9.88 3.93 -24.62
C LYS A 44 9.14 4.36 -23.34
N VAL A 45 8.41 5.46 -23.37
CA VAL A 45 7.77 6.06 -22.19
C VAL A 45 6.43 5.37 -21.89
N ALA A 46 5.57 5.21 -22.89
CA ALA A 46 4.26 4.58 -22.69
C ALA A 46 4.35 3.14 -22.12
N PRO A 47 5.22 2.23 -22.63
CA PRO A 47 5.37 0.90 -22.02
C PRO A 47 5.83 0.96 -20.56
N GLN A 48 6.66 1.94 -20.18
CA GLN A 48 7.11 2.11 -18.79
C GLN A 48 5.97 2.57 -17.88
N ILE A 49 5.12 3.47 -18.35
CA ILE A 49 3.97 3.98 -17.60
C ILE A 49 2.93 2.88 -17.41
N ILE A 50 2.58 2.16 -18.48
CA ILE A 50 1.64 1.04 -18.42
C ILE A 50 2.16 -0.06 -17.49
N SER A 51 3.45 -0.39 -17.58
CA SER A 51 4.07 -1.35 -16.65
C SER A 51 4.04 -0.87 -15.21
N ALA A 52 4.20 0.43 -14.95
CA ALA A 52 4.11 0.97 -13.59
C ALA A 52 2.68 0.87 -13.05
N LEU A 53 1.67 1.26 -13.83
CA LEU A 53 0.25 1.10 -13.48
C LEU A 53 -0.12 -0.36 -13.19
N ALA A 54 0.47 -1.31 -13.92
CA ALA A 54 0.25 -2.73 -13.69
C ALA A 54 0.90 -3.22 -12.38
N VAL A 55 2.14 -2.81 -12.11
CA VAL A 55 2.81 -3.09 -10.83
C VAL A 55 2.02 -2.50 -9.66
N ASP A 56 1.48 -1.30 -9.85
CA ASP A 56 0.72 -0.59 -8.83
C ASP A 56 -0.70 -1.13 -8.62
N GLY A 57 -1.12 -2.10 -9.45
CA GLY A 57 -2.38 -2.82 -9.31
C GLY A 57 -3.59 -2.15 -9.97
N TYR A 58 -3.38 -1.15 -10.83
CA TYR A 58 -4.45 -0.52 -11.62
C TYR A 58 -4.74 -1.27 -12.92
N LEU A 59 -3.75 -1.99 -13.45
CA LEU A 59 -3.88 -2.75 -14.69
C LEU A 59 -3.43 -4.21 -14.47
N ARG A 60 -4.05 -5.13 -15.21
CA ARG A 60 -3.60 -6.51 -15.35
C ARG A 60 -3.16 -6.80 -16.78
N LYS A 61 -2.13 -7.62 -16.91
CA LYS A 61 -1.63 -8.05 -18.21
C LYS A 61 -2.50 -9.16 -18.78
N THR A 62 -2.90 -9.01 -20.04
CA THR A 62 -3.62 -10.03 -20.81
C THR A 62 -2.79 -10.46 -22.02
N LYS A 63 -3.32 -11.39 -22.84
CA LYS A 63 -2.65 -11.80 -24.09
C LYS A 63 -2.58 -10.65 -25.11
N GLY A 64 -3.52 -9.71 -25.07
CA GLY A 64 -3.64 -8.61 -26.04
C GLY A 64 -3.04 -7.27 -25.60
N GLY A 65 -2.65 -7.13 -24.33
CA GLY A 65 -2.18 -5.86 -23.77
C GLY A 65 -2.47 -5.76 -22.28
N TYR A 66 -2.97 -4.62 -21.82
CA TYR A 66 -3.33 -4.39 -20.44
C TYR A 66 -4.79 -3.95 -20.35
N VAL A 67 -5.50 -4.38 -19.32
CA VAL A 67 -6.87 -3.92 -19.02
C VAL A 67 -6.92 -3.52 -17.56
N PRO A 68 -7.86 -2.66 -17.13
CA PRO A 68 -8.05 -2.37 -15.70
C PRO A 68 -8.17 -3.65 -14.86
N GLU A 69 -7.52 -3.61 -13.69
CA GLU A 69 -7.56 -4.70 -12.72
C GLU A 69 -8.95 -4.75 -12.06
N HIS A 70 -9.47 -5.96 -11.90
CA HIS A 70 -10.70 -6.20 -11.15
C HIS A 70 -10.35 -7.05 -9.95
N TRP A 71 -10.65 -6.52 -8.77
CA TRP A 71 -10.37 -7.17 -7.49
C TRP A 71 -11.67 -7.76 -6.96
N SER A 72 -11.66 -9.07 -6.70
CA SER A 72 -12.79 -9.70 -6.02
C SER A 72 -12.87 -9.23 -4.57
N HIS A 73 -14.08 -9.31 -4.01
CA HIS A 73 -14.31 -8.97 -2.60
C HIS A 73 -13.39 -9.78 -1.66
N ASP A 74 -13.25 -11.09 -1.91
CA ASP A 74 -12.39 -12.01 -1.14
C ASP A 74 -10.90 -11.62 -1.22
N GLU A 75 -10.40 -11.24 -2.41
CA GLU A 75 -9.01 -10.79 -2.58
C GLU A 75 -8.73 -9.51 -1.79
N VAL A 76 -9.67 -8.56 -1.80
CA VAL A 76 -9.53 -7.32 -1.03
C VAL A 76 -9.58 -7.62 0.47
N GLU A 77 -10.50 -8.48 0.92
CA GLU A 77 -10.61 -8.86 2.33
C GLU A 77 -9.33 -9.56 2.84
N GLU A 78 -8.76 -10.46 2.04
CA GLU A 78 -7.50 -11.13 2.37
C GLU A 78 -6.37 -10.10 2.56
N ILE A 79 -6.22 -9.17 1.63
CA ILE A 79 -5.17 -8.14 1.69
C ILE A 79 -5.37 -7.22 2.90
N LEU A 80 -6.60 -6.78 3.17
CA LEU A 80 -6.91 -5.95 4.34
C LEU A 80 -6.59 -6.68 5.65
N THR A 81 -6.88 -7.98 5.73
CA THR A 81 -6.54 -8.82 6.88
C THR A 81 -5.02 -8.94 7.05
N GLN A 82 -4.28 -9.14 5.95
CA GLN A 82 -2.82 -9.17 5.99
C GLN A 82 -2.21 -7.82 6.43
N LEU A 83 -2.75 -6.71 5.93
CA LEU A 83 -2.35 -5.37 6.35
C LEU A 83 -2.64 -5.12 7.83
N GLN A 84 -3.80 -5.55 8.33
CA GLN A 84 -4.10 -5.48 9.77
C GLN A 84 -3.03 -6.20 10.58
N MET A 85 -2.75 -7.48 10.26
CA MET A 85 -1.76 -8.26 10.99
C MET A 85 -0.38 -7.59 11.01
N LEU A 86 0.05 -7.03 9.87
CA LEU A 86 1.31 -6.29 9.80
C LEU A 86 1.32 -5.07 10.71
N HIS A 87 0.25 -4.25 10.71
CA HIS A 87 0.17 -3.08 11.57
C HIS A 87 0.11 -3.45 13.05
N GLU A 88 -0.59 -4.54 13.42
CA GLU A 88 -0.62 -5.04 14.79
C GLU A 88 0.76 -5.50 15.26
N ILE A 89 1.51 -6.20 14.40
CA ILE A 89 2.90 -6.57 14.68
C ILE A 89 3.73 -5.31 14.86
N CYS A 90 3.59 -4.30 14.00
CA CYS A 90 4.31 -3.04 14.14
C CYS A 90 4.00 -2.31 15.44
N ALA A 91 2.72 -2.26 15.82
CA ALA A 91 2.26 -1.66 17.06
C ALA A 91 2.79 -2.40 18.29
N LEU A 92 2.87 -3.73 18.26
CA LEU A 92 3.53 -4.51 19.30
C LEU A 92 5.03 -4.21 19.41
N HIS A 93 5.70 -3.91 18.32
CA HIS A 93 7.13 -3.59 18.37
C HIS A 93 7.39 -2.13 18.77
N TRP A 94 6.34 -1.34 19.00
CA TRP A 94 6.46 0.00 19.54
C TRP A 94 7.06 -0.04 20.95
N ARG A 95 8.15 0.69 21.16
CA ARG A 95 8.85 0.74 22.45
C ARG A 95 8.61 2.02 23.24
N GLY A 96 7.61 2.83 22.89
CA GLY A 96 7.24 4.02 23.68
C GLY A 96 8.32 5.11 23.79
N HIS A 97 9.39 5.04 22.99
CA HIS A 97 10.59 5.86 23.19
C HIS A 97 10.81 6.97 22.16
N GLU A 98 9.94 7.12 21.16
CA GLU A 98 10.18 8.08 20.07
C GLU A 98 8.93 8.94 19.82
N GLY A 99 8.69 9.99 20.61
CA GLY A 99 7.62 10.96 20.34
C GLY A 99 7.61 11.51 18.89
N ARG A 100 8.74 11.38 18.20
CA ARG A 100 8.89 11.59 16.75
C ARG A 100 7.90 10.78 15.90
N LYS A 101 7.64 9.51 16.19
CA LYS A 101 6.76 8.66 15.36
C LYS A 101 5.28 9.04 15.52
N ALA A 102 4.87 9.35 16.74
CA ALA A 102 3.55 9.92 16.99
C ALA A 102 3.38 11.27 16.26
N ALA A 103 4.41 12.13 16.28
CA ALA A 103 4.40 13.39 15.54
C ALA A 103 4.40 13.19 14.01
N GLU A 104 5.06 12.16 13.47
CA GLU A 104 5.02 11.82 12.04
C GLU A 104 3.60 11.38 11.61
N LEU A 105 2.90 10.61 12.43
CA LEU A 105 1.50 10.23 12.21
C LEU A 105 0.56 11.44 12.30
N GLU A 106 0.68 12.24 13.36
CA GLU A 106 -0.11 13.45 13.55
C GLU A 106 0.09 14.44 12.39
N ALA A 107 1.33 14.68 11.96
CA ALA A 107 1.63 15.54 10.82
C ALA A 107 0.98 15.03 9.52
N SER A 108 0.95 13.71 9.32
CA SER A 108 0.30 13.09 8.15
C SER A 108 -1.22 13.27 8.21
N ARG A 109 -1.85 13.07 9.38
CA ARG A 109 -3.28 13.31 9.58
C ARG A 109 -3.67 14.78 9.43
N LEU A 110 -2.87 15.71 9.98
CA LEU A 110 -3.09 17.14 9.79
C LEU A 110 -2.93 17.54 8.31
N GLY A 111 -1.99 16.93 7.59
CA GLY A 111 -1.84 17.08 6.14
C GLY A 111 -3.07 16.56 5.37
N TYR A 112 -3.69 15.48 5.85
CA TYR A 112 -4.96 14.97 5.33
C TYR A 112 -6.10 15.97 5.56
N GLU A 113 -6.27 16.48 6.79
CA GLU A 113 -7.35 17.44 7.12
C GLU A 113 -7.20 18.79 6.40
N ALA A 114 -5.95 19.25 6.24
CA ALA A 114 -5.63 20.47 5.50
C ALA A 114 -5.64 20.28 3.98
N GLY A 115 -5.63 19.02 3.50
CA GLY A 115 -5.57 18.69 2.09
C GLY A 115 -6.76 19.30 1.34
N GLY A 116 -6.48 20.19 0.38
CA GLY A 116 -7.51 20.80 -0.46
C GLY A 116 -8.05 19.85 -1.54
N THR A 117 -7.20 18.98 -2.07
CA THR A 117 -7.53 18.07 -3.18
C THR A 117 -7.63 16.62 -2.75
N SER A 118 -8.43 15.84 -3.47
CA SER A 118 -8.62 14.39 -3.27
C SER A 118 -7.29 13.61 -3.26
N ASP A 119 -6.37 13.92 -4.18
CA ASP A 119 -5.09 13.22 -4.29
C ASP A 119 -4.10 13.58 -3.19
N ALA A 120 -4.09 14.84 -2.71
CA ALA A 120 -3.25 15.23 -1.57
C ALA A 120 -3.71 14.53 -0.29
N ARG A 121 -5.02 14.41 -0.09
CA ARG A 121 -5.60 13.64 1.02
C ARG A 121 -5.25 12.16 0.94
N PHE A 122 -5.36 11.56 -0.25
CA PHE A 122 -4.95 10.17 -0.48
C PHE A 122 -3.47 9.93 -0.11
N LEU A 123 -2.57 10.81 -0.55
CA LEU A 123 -1.14 10.72 -0.21
C LEU A 123 -0.89 10.86 1.29
N ALA A 124 -1.62 11.74 1.97
CA ALA A 124 -1.51 11.89 3.41
C ALA A 124 -1.97 10.63 4.17
N ILE A 125 -3.03 9.95 3.72
CA ILE A 125 -3.45 8.64 4.25
C ILE A 125 -2.39 7.56 4.00
N LEU A 126 -1.81 7.53 2.80
CA LEU A 126 -0.72 6.61 2.48
C LEU A 126 0.48 6.80 3.42
N GLU A 127 0.89 8.03 3.66
CA GLU A 127 1.98 8.34 4.59
C GLU A 127 1.61 7.98 6.03
N TRP A 128 0.35 8.17 6.44
CA TRP A 128 -0.13 7.75 7.75
C TRP A 128 -0.02 6.22 7.93
N LEU A 129 -0.51 5.43 6.98
CA LEU A 129 -0.40 3.96 7.02
C LEU A 129 1.07 3.52 7.02
N ARG A 130 1.90 4.14 6.18
CA ARG A 130 3.34 3.87 6.12
C ARG A 130 4.04 4.19 7.44
N ALA A 131 3.69 5.30 8.08
CA ALA A 131 4.24 5.67 9.38
C ALA A 131 3.86 4.64 10.46
N GLY A 132 2.64 4.10 10.41
CA GLY A 132 2.21 2.99 11.27
C GLY A 132 3.07 1.74 11.08
N MET A 133 3.41 1.39 9.84
CA MET A 133 4.29 0.25 9.57
C MET A 133 5.74 0.51 10.01
N ALA A 134 6.17 1.77 9.99
CA ALA A 134 7.50 2.16 10.46
C ALA A 134 7.66 2.09 11.98
N LEU A 135 6.60 1.87 12.76
CA LEU A 135 6.68 1.72 14.23
C LEU A 135 7.57 0.56 14.67
N ALA A 136 7.71 -0.48 13.85
CA ALA A 136 8.61 -1.60 14.11
C ALA A 136 10.10 -1.26 13.96
N ASN A 137 10.45 -0.09 13.41
CA ASN A 137 11.80 0.29 12.99
C ASN A 137 12.49 -0.80 12.13
N SER A 138 11.70 -1.54 11.34
CA SER A 138 12.16 -2.66 10.53
C SER A 138 11.86 -2.41 9.05
N THR A 139 12.91 -2.29 8.24
CA THR A 139 12.79 -2.15 6.79
C THR A 139 12.15 -3.38 6.16
N ILE A 140 12.37 -4.56 6.74
CA ILE A 140 11.77 -5.82 6.28
C ILE A 140 10.24 -5.75 6.36
N VAL A 141 9.68 -5.15 7.42
CA VAL A 141 8.22 -5.06 7.56
C VAL A 141 7.62 -4.08 6.56
N VAL A 142 8.33 -2.98 6.28
CA VAL A 142 7.93 -2.04 5.23
C VAL A 142 7.99 -2.72 3.85
N ASP A 143 9.04 -3.50 3.57
CA ASP A 143 9.17 -4.23 2.30
C ASP A 143 8.09 -5.32 2.16
N LEU A 144 7.77 -6.04 3.24
CA LEU A 144 6.68 -7.01 3.27
C LEU A 144 5.33 -6.37 3.00
N ALA A 145 5.08 -5.17 3.54
CA ALA A 145 3.83 -4.47 3.27
C ALA A 145 3.66 -4.09 1.79
N VAL A 146 4.75 -3.72 1.12
CA VAL A 146 4.75 -3.44 -0.33
C VAL A 146 4.47 -4.71 -1.14
N LEU A 147 4.88 -5.88 -0.64
CA LEU A 147 4.54 -7.16 -1.26
C LEU A 147 3.10 -7.58 -1.01
N VAL A 148 2.55 -7.24 0.16
CA VAL A 148 1.19 -7.58 0.57
C VAL A 148 0.15 -6.73 -0.15
N ALA A 149 0.36 -5.42 -0.25
CA ALA A 149 -0.63 -4.51 -0.81
C ALA A 149 -0.06 -3.68 -1.96
N ARG A 150 -0.69 -3.80 -3.13
CA ARG A 150 -0.40 -2.89 -4.25
C ARG A 150 -0.95 -1.49 -3.94
N PRO A 151 -0.30 -0.41 -4.43
CA PRO A 151 -0.77 0.97 -4.29
C PRO A 151 -2.28 1.21 -4.52
N ALA A 152 -2.89 0.50 -5.47
CA ALA A 152 -4.33 0.57 -5.74
C ALA A 152 -5.21 0.16 -4.53
N ILE A 153 -4.77 -0.77 -3.68
CA ILE A 153 -5.53 -1.20 -2.49
C ILE A 153 -5.69 -0.04 -1.49
N PHE A 154 -4.66 0.79 -1.35
CA PHE A 154 -4.73 1.93 -0.45
C PHE A 154 -5.76 2.98 -0.89
N ARG A 155 -6.14 3.01 -2.19
CA ARG A 155 -7.24 3.87 -2.66
C ARG A 155 -8.58 3.40 -2.10
N ILE A 156 -8.78 2.09 -2.01
CA ILE A 156 -9.98 1.49 -1.42
C ILE A 156 -10.05 1.88 0.07
N ILE A 157 -8.93 1.76 0.79
CA ILE A 157 -8.82 2.19 2.20
C ILE A 157 -9.12 3.68 2.35
N TRP A 158 -8.56 4.52 1.48
CA TRP A 158 -8.84 5.96 1.48
C TRP A 158 -10.32 6.29 1.28
N ALA A 159 -10.99 5.67 0.30
CA ALA A 159 -12.42 5.88 0.09
C ALA A 159 -13.28 5.44 1.28
N MET A 160 -12.89 4.36 1.95
CA MET A 160 -13.52 3.97 3.22
C MET A 160 -13.34 5.06 4.29
N ILE A 161 -12.15 5.64 4.43
CA ILE A 161 -11.87 6.72 5.40
C ILE A 161 -12.64 8.01 5.08
N GLU A 162 -12.75 8.39 3.81
CA GLU A 162 -13.54 9.56 3.40
C GLU A 162 -15.03 9.37 3.76
N SER A 163 -15.57 8.18 3.47
CA SER A 163 -16.98 7.86 3.67
C SER A 163 -17.37 7.58 5.13
N ALA A 164 -16.41 7.38 6.04
CA ALA A 164 -16.67 6.97 7.42
C ALA A 164 -15.95 7.87 8.45
N PRO A 165 -16.64 8.84 9.07
CA PRO A 165 -16.07 9.71 10.11
C PRO A 165 -15.47 8.95 11.29
N GLU A 166 -16.01 7.79 11.65
CA GLU A 166 -15.48 6.96 12.73
C GLU A 166 -14.08 6.40 12.43
N LEU A 167 -13.70 6.20 11.16
CA LEU A 167 -12.34 5.80 10.81
C LEU A 167 -11.34 6.92 11.10
N ARG A 168 -11.73 8.17 10.86
CA ARG A 168 -10.91 9.34 11.22
C ARG A 168 -10.72 9.46 12.73
N HIS A 169 -11.76 9.21 13.51
CA HIS A 169 -11.63 9.14 14.98
C HIS A 169 -10.71 8.00 15.41
N ALA A 170 -10.83 6.82 14.81
CA ALA A 170 -9.97 5.68 15.11
C ALA A 170 -8.49 5.95 14.76
N MET A 171 -8.20 6.74 13.70
CA MET A 171 -6.83 7.18 13.42
C MET A 171 -6.25 8.03 14.56
N VAL A 172 -7.06 8.96 15.10
CA VAL A 172 -6.67 9.78 16.26
C VAL A 172 -6.44 8.90 17.50
N GLU A 173 -7.25 7.87 17.72
CA GLU A 173 -7.03 6.92 18.82
C GLU A 173 -5.68 6.21 18.71
N VAL A 174 -5.28 5.80 17.50
CA VAL A 174 -3.95 5.19 17.26
C VAL A 174 -2.84 6.17 17.63
N GLU A 175 -2.95 7.42 17.20
CA GLU A 175 -1.98 8.48 17.52
C GLU A 175 -1.84 8.68 19.03
N ILE A 176 -2.96 8.84 19.74
CA ILE A 176 -2.99 9.00 21.20
C ILE A 176 -2.38 7.77 21.87
N ALA A 177 -2.73 6.57 21.42
CA ALA A 177 -2.24 5.31 21.99
C ALA A 177 -0.71 5.17 21.89
N LEU A 178 -0.07 5.79 20.90
CA LEU A 178 1.39 5.79 20.76
C LEU A 178 2.10 6.73 21.75
N THR A 179 1.37 7.68 22.33
CA THR A 179 1.90 8.65 23.31
C THR A 179 1.78 8.20 24.76
N VAL A 180 0.94 7.22 25.05
CA VAL A 180 0.76 6.70 26.40
C VAL A 180 1.83 5.65 26.73
N SER A 181 2.20 5.53 28.01
CA SER A 181 3.20 4.55 28.47
C SER A 181 2.68 3.11 28.56
N ASP A 182 1.48 2.84 28.05
CA ASP A 182 0.90 1.50 27.98
C ASP A 182 1.32 0.81 26.68
N TYR A 183 2.00 -0.33 26.82
CA TYR A 183 2.54 -1.11 25.70
C TYR A 183 1.46 -1.79 24.86
N LEU A 184 0.28 -2.07 25.42
CA LEU A 184 -0.81 -2.74 24.67
C LEU A 184 -1.73 -1.75 23.95
N ALA A 185 -1.81 -0.50 24.45
CA ALA A 185 -2.71 0.51 23.90
C ALA A 185 -2.53 0.74 22.37
N PRO A 186 -1.30 0.83 21.81
CA PRO A 186 -1.11 0.98 20.36
C PRO A 186 -1.71 -0.17 19.56
N ARG A 187 -1.50 -1.41 20.03
CA ARG A 187 -2.02 -2.59 19.34
C ARG A 187 -3.54 -2.57 19.35
N ASP A 188 -4.15 -2.33 20.51
CA ASP A 188 -5.61 -2.35 20.64
C ASP A 188 -6.26 -1.24 19.78
N ALA A 189 -5.65 -0.05 19.71
CA ALA A 189 -6.11 1.02 18.85
C ALA A 189 -5.99 0.66 17.35
N VAL A 190 -4.88 0.06 16.94
CA VAL A 190 -4.67 -0.43 15.57
C VAL A 190 -5.68 -1.53 15.21
N THR A 191 -5.89 -2.50 16.09
CA THR A 191 -6.89 -3.56 15.90
C THR A 191 -8.30 -2.97 15.75
N ARG A 192 -8.67 -1.96 16.56
CA ARG A 192 -9.96 -1.27 16.42
C ARG A 192 -10.10 -0.57 15.08
N PHE A 193 -9.09 0.19 14.65
CA PHE A 193 -9.09 0.85 13.34
C PHE A 193 -9.34 -0.16 12.22
N TRP A 194 -8.56 -1.25 12.18
CA TRP A 194 -8.71 -2.28 11.15
C TRP A 194 -10.02 -3.06 11.24
N SER A 195 -10.55 -3.28 12.44
CA SER A 195 -11.87 -3.92 12.61
C SER A 195 -12.98 -3.08 11.97
N ILE A 196 -12.91 -1.75 12.06
CA ILE A 196 -13.86 -0.85 11.40
C ILE A 196 -13.67 -0.92 9.87
N VAL A 197 -12.42 -0.92 9.39
CA VAL A 197 -12.11 -1.06 7.95
C VAL A 197 -12.70 -2.36 7.39
N LEU A 198 -12.44 -3.49 8.04
CA LEU A 198 -12.96 -4.80 7.60
C LEU A 198 -14.48 -4.88 7.69
N ALA A 199 -15.10 -4.37 8.77
CA ALA A 199 -16.55 -4.34 8.88
C ALA A 199 -17.21 -3.50 7.79
N ARG A 200 -16.58 -2.39 7.39
CA ARG A 200 -17.03 -1.55 6.28
C ARG A 200 -16.90 -2.26 4.93
N HIS A 201 -15.77 -2.93 4.68
CA HIS A 201 -15.58 -3.74 3.48
C HIS A 201 -16.60 -4.88 3.38
N ALA A 202 -16.85 -5.60 4.49
CA ALA A 202 -17.84 -6.67 4.55
C ALA A 202 -19.29 -6.17 4.39
N GLY A 203 -19.58 -4.95 4.84
CA GLY A 203 -20.90 -4.31 4.72
C GLY A 203 -21.16 -3.67 3.35
N SER A 204 -20.16 -3.56 2.48
CA SER A 204 -20.34 -3.07 1.11
C SER A 204 -21.15 -4.10 0.32
N ALA A 205 -22.39 -3.73 -0.05
CA ALA A 205 -23.37 -4.64 -0.65
C ALA A 205 -23.00 -5.09 -2.08
N ASP A 206 -22.00 -4.48 -2.71
CA ASP A 206 -21.56 -4.83 -4.05
C ASP A 206 -20.42 -5.85 -4.01
N ARG A 207 -20.77 -7.13 -4.19
CA ARG A 207 -19.79 -8.23 -4.30
C ARG A 207 -18.94 -8.13 -5.57
N THR A 208 -19.32 -7.25 -6.48
CA THR A 208 -18.55 -6.79 -7.62
C THR A 208 -18.11 -5.35 -7.35
N LEU A 209 -16.91 -5.19 -6.78
CA LEU A 209 -16.27 -3.89 -6.80
C LEU A 209 -16.04 -3.53 -8.27
N GLU A 210 -16.63 -2.44 -8.76
CA GLU A 210 -16.23 -1.83 -10.05
C GLU A 210 -14.70 -1.70 -10.11
N PRO A 211 -14.05 -1.67 -11.29
CA PRO A 211 -12.59 -1.56 -11.37
C PRO A 211 -12.08 -0.46 -10.42
N CYS A 212 -11.21 -0.84 -9.50
CA CYS A 212 -10.69 0.01 -8.41
C CYS A 212 -11.65 0.45 -7.28
N GLY A 213 -12.91 0.00 -7.23
CA GLY A 213 -13.81 0.09 -6.08
C GLY A 213 -14.34 1.50 -5.76
N LEU A 214 -14.44 2.39 -6.75
CA LEU A 214 -14.67 3.83 -6.54
C LEU A 214 -15.88 4.41 -7.27
N GLY A 215 -16.93 3.63 -7.53
CA GLY A 215 -18.16 4.02 -8.26
C GLY A 215 -19.04 5.11 -7.59
N GLY A 216 -18.44 6.13 -7.00
CA GLY A 216 -19.08 7.39 -6.63
C GLY A 216 -18.51 8.53 -7.47
N GLU A 217 -19.34 9.52 -7.81
CA GLU A 217 -18.89 10.77 -8.44
C GLU A 217 -17.94 11.51 -7.49
N PHE A 218 -16.62 11.34 -7.67
CA PHE A 218 -15.61 12.10 -6.94
C PHE A 218 -14.96 13.11 -7.89
N GLU A 219 -15.11 14.39 -7.60
CA GLU A 219 -14.45 15.47 -8.34
C GLU A 219 -12.96 15.50 -7.96
N ILE A 220 -12.10 14.96 -8.84
CA ILE A 220 -10.65 14.88 -8.63
C ILE A 220 -10.00 16.18 -9.13
N ILE A 221 -9.78 17.12 -8.22
CA ILE A 221 -9.05 18.37 -8.48
C ILE A 221 -7.53 18.14 -8.31
N GLU A 222 -6.72 18.54 -9.27
CA GLU A 222 -5.26 18.27 -9.32
C GLU A 222 -4.43 19.22 -8.44
N PRO A 223 -3.52 18.71 -7.58
CA PRO A 223 -2.36 19.48 -7.12
C PRO A 223 -1.11 19.11 -7.93
N THR A 224 -0.28 20.11 -8.22
CA THR A 224 1.04 19.91 -8.83
C THR A 224 1.93 19.17 -7.84
N LEU A 225 2.27 17.91 -8.13
CA LEU A 225 3.21 17.11 -7.34
C LEU A 225 4.62 17.69 -7.50
N ALA A 226 5.01 18.56 -6.56
CA ALA A 226 6.41 18.95 -6.38
C ALA A 226 7.09 17.91 -5.48
N GLY A 227 7.38 16.73 -6.04
CA GLY A 227 8.04 15.66 -5.31
C GLY A 227 8.15 14.41 -6.15
N LYS A 228 9.24 13.65 -6.00
CA LYS A 228 9.36 12.33 -6.63
C LYS A 228 8.17 11.50 -6.15
N ILE A 229 7.34 10.98 -7.05
CA ILE A 229 6.50 9.82 -6.75
C ILE A 229 7.40 8.80 -6.04
N PRO A 230 7.15 8.45 -4.77
CA PRO A 230 7.86 7.34 -4.17
C PRO A 230 7.44 6.12 -4.97
N ALA A 231 8.29 5.73 -5.92
CA ALA A 231 8.07 4.53 -6.69
C ALA A 231 8.12 3.38 -5.69
N PHE A 232 6.94 2.84 -5.36
CA PHE A 232 6.77 1.65 -4.53
C PHE A 232 7.49 0.41 -5.10
N GLY A 233 8.15 0.51 -6.25
CA GLY A 233 8.99 -0.55 -6.83
C GLY A 233 10.39 -0.12 -7.27
N ARG A 234 10.89 1.07 -6.90
CA ARG A 234 12.30 1.45 -7.17
C ARG A 234 13.09 1.54 -5.88
N SER A 235 13.12 0.43 -5.14
CA SER A 235 14.34 0.12 -4.40
C SER A 235 15.45 -0.04 -5.44
N GLU A 236 16.54 0.73 -5.31
CA GLU A 236 17.77 0.53 -6.09
C GLU A 236 18.45 -0.83 -5.77
N TYR A 237 17.84 -1.66 -4.92
CA TYR A 237 18.28 -3.02 -4.63
C TYR A 237 17.54 -4.03 -5.51
N ARG A 238 18.28 -4.50 -6.51
CA ARG A 238 17.93 -5.60 -7.41
C ARG A 238 17.29 -6.77 -6.67
N SER A 239 16.20 -7.28 -7.25
CA SER A 239 15.44 -8.48 -6.85
C SER A 239 16.22 -9.80 -6.95
N GLU A 240 17.55 -9.80 -6.99
CA GLU A 240 18.35 -11.02 -7.13
C GLU A 240 18.73 -11.65 -5.77
N ALA A 241 18.47 -10.99 -4.64
CA ALA A 241 18.89 -11.46 -3.32
C ALA A 241 17.78 -12.04 -2.43
N LEU A 242 16.50 -11.98 -2.81
CA LEU A 242 15.39 -12.29 -1.89
C LEU A 242 14.69 -13.64 -2.10
N LEU A 243 15.29 -14.56 -2.84
CA LEU A 243 14.85 -15.96 -2.85
C LEU A 243 16.06 -16.89 -2.62
N PRO A 244 16.25 -17.46 -1.42
CA PRO A 244 16.99 -18.71 -1.33
C PRO A 244 16.18 -19.75 -2.10
N ARG A 245 16.79 -20.26 -3.17
CA ARG A 245 16.29 -21.38 -3.97
C ARG A 245 15.94 -22.53 -3.03
N PHE A 246 14.65 -22.80 -2.82
CA PHE A 246 14.20 -24.14 -2.49
C PHE A 246 14.41 -24.99 -3.75
N LYS A 247 15.62 -25.52 -3.90
CA LYS A 247 15.94 -26.63 -4.80
C LYS A 247 16.57 -27.73 -3.96
N ASP A 248 15.81 -28.81 -3.82
CA ASP A 248 16.24 -30.19 -3.64
C ASP A 248 17.60 -30.41 -2.96
N SER A 249 17.54 -30.62 -1.64
CA SER A 249 18.63 -31.25 -0.87
C SER A 249 18.11 -32.53 -0.22
N HIS A 250 17.62 -33.48 -1.03
CA HIS A 250 17.77 -34.88 -0.69
C HIS A 250 19.24 -35.27 -0.93
N ALA A 251 20.08 -35.10 0.08
CA ALA A 251 21.30 -35.89 0.27
C ALA A 251 21.94 -35.57 1.63
N SER A 252 22.21 -36.65 2.38
CA SER A 252 23.21 -36.71 3.46
C SER A 252 22.79 -36.14 4.82
N ALA A 253 21.94 -36.90 5.52
CA ALA A 253 21.94 -36.86 6.97
C ALA A 253 23.33 -37.26 7.50
N GLN A 254 24.00 -36.35 8.22
CA GLN A 254 25.03 -36.72 9.18
C GLN A 254 24.41 -36.66 10.59
N PRO A 255 24.60 -37.69 11.44
CA PRO A 255 24.04 -37.69 12.78
C PRO A 255 24.73 -36.66 13.67
N LEU A 256 23.92 -35.93 14.45
CA LEU A 256 24.39 -34.98 15.45
C LEU A 256 25.25 -35.68 16.53
N PRO A 257 26.29 -35.02 17.07
CA PRO A 257 27.09 -35.59 18.14
C PRO A 257 26.31 -35.65 19.46
N VAL A 258 26.39 -36.81 20.10
CA VAL A 258 25.84 -37.10 21.44
C VAL A 258 26.53 -36.21 22.48
N LEU A 259 25.77 -35.33 23.13
CA LEU A 259 26.23 -34.55 24.28
C LEU A 259 26.42 -35.48 25.49
N SER A 260 27.67 -35.72 25.85
CA SER A 260 28.05 -36.41 27.08
C SER A 260 27.80 -35.51 28.29
N THR A 261 26.82 -35.87 29.11
CA THR A 261 26.55 -35.24 30.41
C THR A 261 27.59 -35.69 31.43
N ARG A 262 28.61 -34.87 31.71
CA ARG A 262 29.40 -35.02 32.94
C ARG A 262 28.58 -34.49 34.12
N SER A 263 28.08 -35.45 34.90
CA SER A 263 27.58 -35.25 36.26
C SER A 263 28.66 -34.63 37.14
N ALA A 264 28.33 -33.52 37.79
CA ALA A 264 29.09 -32.97 38.90
C ALA A 264 28.20 -33.00 40.14
N ARG A 265 28.64 -33.74 41.17
CA ARG A 265 28.61 -33.43 42.62
C ARG A 265 28.80 -34.71 43.46
N PRO A 266 29.18 -34.60 44.74
CA PRO A 266 29.63 -33.42 45.49
C PRO A 266 31.14 -33.34 45.68
#